data_AF-A0A5P8NES6-F1
#
_entry.id   AF-A0A5P8NES6-F1
#
_cell.length_a   1.000
_cell.length_b   1.000
_cell.length_c   1.000
_cell.angle_alpha   90.00
_cell.angle_beta   90.00
_cell.angle_gamma   90.00
#
_symmetry.space_group_name_H-M   'P 1'
#
loop_
_entity.id
_entity.type
_entity.pdbx_description
1 polymer ?
#
loop_
_entity_poly.entity_id
_entity_poly.type
_entity_poly.pdbx_seq_one_letter_code
_entity_poly.pdbx_strand_id
1 'polypeptide(L)'
;MKTTKNILKILLLLTLSSFIYQTSAEYRVYDNVSEFEKAKGAICEAATDGCNNYFMTNGKVMGGTKMFCQDQKVEWTCTKLKEGSVTTLGLPMTTGIENSTASENDINLHKHLRKNIKSSYQNKVDTLVNKIEARAGKMSPLLQERYYDKWINKIDSLISKLLMKYPADITLPKKANTVYQVLELLKLEIDLNLKLNVDLE
;
A
#
# COMPACT_ATOMS: atom_id res chain seq x y z
N MET A 1 -13.98 32.09 -6.86
CA MET A 1 -12.67 32.07 -6.17
C MET A 1 -12.55 31.16 -4.93
N LYS A 2 -13.60 30.46 -4.45
CA LYS A 2 -13.51 29.56 -3.25
C LYS A 2 -13.13 28.09 -3.55
N THR A 3 -13.30 27.61 -4.78
CA THR A 3 -13.12 26.20 -5.20
C THR A 3 -11.66 25.77 -5.33
N THR A 4 -10.78 26.64 -5.83
CA THR A 4 -9.34 26.38 -5.89
C THR A 4 -8.71 26.26 -4.51
N LYS A 5 -9.23 26.98 -3.50
CA LYS A 5 -8.68 26.97 -2.13
C LYS A 5 -8.83 25.61 -1.43
N ASN A 6 -9.93 24.88 -1.60
CA ASN A 6 -10.11 23.59 -0.90
C ASN A 6 -9.30 22.45 -1.52
N ILE A 7 -9.25 22.33 -2.84
CA ILE A 7 -8.41 21.33 -3.53
C ILE A 7 -6.94 21.65 -3.30
N LEU A 8 -6.55 22.92 -3.42
CA LEU A 8 -5.18 23.34 -3.14
C LEU A 8 -4.82 23.08 -1.67
N LYS A 9 -5.72 23.31 -0.71
CA LYS A 9 -5.48 23.02 0.70
C LYS A 9 -5.34 21.52 0.98
N ILE A 10 -6.13 20.66 0.34
CA ILE A 10 -6.02 19.20 0.47
C ILE A 10 -4.69 18.71 -0.13
N LEU A 11 -4.34 19.15 -1.34
CA LEU A 11 -3.08 18.80 -1.98
C LEU A 11 -1.87 19.35 -1.21
N LEU A 12 -1.97 20.56 -0.64
CA LEU A 12 -0.94 21.15 0.21
C LEU A 12 -0.78 20.40 1.54
N LEU A 13 -1.89 20.01 2.18
CA LEU A 13 -1.89 19.17 3.39
C LEU A 13 -1.27 17.79 3.13
N LEU A 14 -1.52 17.23 1.95
CA LEU A 14 -0.89 15.99 1.50
C LEU A 14 0.63 16.18 1.36
N THR A 15 1.10 17.27 0.74
CA THR A 15 2.55 17.54 0.63
C THR A 15 3.26 17.80 1.97
N LEU A 16 2.57 18.41 2.95
CA LEU A 16 3.14 18.75 4.25
C LEU A 16 3.22 17.55 5.19
N SER A 17 2.29 16.59 5.06
CA SER A 17 2.27 15.37 5.85
C SER A 17 3.33 14.33 5.50
N SER A 18 4.15 14.59 4.49
CA SER A 18 5.25 13.72 4.09
C SER A 18 6.46 13.86 5.02
N PHE A 19 6.50 14.85 5.91
CA PHE A 19 7.53 14.93 6.95
C PHE A 19 7.21 13.91 8.05
N ILE A 20 8.20 13.09 8.43
CA ILE A 20 8.08 11.91 9.31
C ILE A 20 7.44 10.75 8.52
N TYR A 21 8.11 9.65 8.17
CA TYR A 21 8.69 8.64 9.05
C TYR A 21 9.85 7.93 8.35
N GLN A 22 10.98 7.80 9.05
CA GLN A 22 12.01 6.82 8.79
C GLN A 22 11.71 5.63 9.71
N THR A 23 11.09 4.59 9.18
CA THR A 23 11.00 3.29 9.84
C THR A 23 11.55 2.27 8.87
N SER A 24 12.84 1.96 9.02
CA SER A 24 13.52 0.88 8.32
C SER A 24 12.91 -0.45 8.72
N ALA A 25 11.95 -0.95 7.93
CA ALA A 25 11.61 -2.35 7.95
C ALA A 25 12.51 -3.05 6.93
N GLU A 26 13.76 -3.27 7.32
CA GLU A 26 14.63 -4.24 6.67
C GLU A 26 13.94 -5.62 6.72
N TYR A 27 14.05 -6.37 5.63
CA TYR A 27 13.87 -7.81 5.64
C TYR A 27 14.96 -8.37 6.56
N ARG A 28 14.60 -8.58 7.83
CA ARG A 28 15.51 -9.14 8.84
C ARG A 28 15.17 -10.61 9.01
N VAL A 29 16.14 -11.42 8.62
CA VAL A 29 16.25 -12.80 9.07
C VAL A 29 16.81 -12.75 10.50
N TYR A 30 16.22 -13.52 11.40
CA TYR A 30 16.69 -13.59 12.79
C TYR A 30 17.42 -14.91 13.00
N ASP A 31 18.64 -14.84 13.52
CA ASP A 31 19.42 -16.05 13.83
C ASP A 31 18.85 -16.79 15.06
N ASN A 32 17.94 -16.17 15.83
CA ASN A 32 17.32 -16.79 17.00
C ASN A 32 15.81 -16.50 17.15
N VAL A 33 15.11 -17.46 17.76
CA VAL A 33 13.66 -17.42 17.96
C VAL A 33 13.22 -16.28 18.90
N SER A 34 14.03 -15.93 19.90
CA SER A 34 13.69 -14.91 20.90
C SER A 34 13.61 -13.51 20.30
N GLU A 35 14.54 -13.18 19.39
CA GLU A 35 14.53 -11.93 18.65
C GLU A 35 13.38 -11.88 17.64
N PHE A 36 13.12 -12.99 16.97
CA PHE A 36 11.98 -13.14 16.08
C PHE A 36 10.64 -12.91 16.81
N GLU A 37 10.44 -13.56 17.97
CA GLU A 37 9.22 -13.41 18.78
C GLU A 37 9.01 -11.96 19.24
N LYS A 38 10.07 -11.29 19.72
CA LYS A 38 10.00 -9.87 20.12
C LYS A 38 9.62 -8.95 18.95
N ALA A 39 10.17 -9.22 17.76
CA ALA A 39 10.00 -8.33 16.61
C ALA A 39 8.70 -8.60 15.82
N LYS A 40 8.29 -9.87 15.71
CA LYS A 40 7.24 -10.31 14.79
C LYS A 40 6.19 -11.21 15.44
N GLY A 41 6.41 -11.72 16.65
CA GLY A 41 5.52 -12.69 17.27
C GLY A 41 4.08 -12.22 17.40
N ALA A 42 3.86 -10.94 17.70
CA ALA A 42 2.52 -10.39 17.86
C ALA A 42 1.68 -10.47 16.56
N ILE A 43 2.33 -10.27 15.41
CA ILE A 43 1.69 -10.13 14.09
C ILE A 43 1.79 -11.40 13.22
N CYS A 44 2.71 -12.29 13.55
CA CYS A 44 2.93 -13.51 12.80
C CYS A 44 1.99 -14.62 13.27
N GLU A 45 1.38 -15.35 12.34
CA GLU A 45 0.53 -16.53 12.52
C GLU A 45 1.30 -17.84 12.28
N ALA A 46 2.21 -17.83 11.30
CA ALA A 46 3.09 -18.95 11.02
C ALA A 46 4.50 -18.45 10.71
N ALA A 47 5.50 -19.16 11.22
CA ALA A 47 6.91 -18.84 11.08
C ALA A 47 7.67 -20.04 10.53
N THR A 48 8.84 -19.80 9.94
CA THR A 48 9.79 -20.84 9.58
C THR A 48 11.16 -20.52 10.15
N ASP A 49 11.91 -21.56 10.52
CA ASP A 49 13.32 -21.44 10.92
C ASP A 49 14.28 -21.67 9.73
N GLY A 50 13.75 -21.65 8.50
CA GLY A 50 14.48 -21.97 7.27
C GLY A 50 14.29 -23.42 6.82
N CYS A 51 13.78 -24.29 7.69
CA CYS A 51 13.48 -25.68 7.36
C CYS A 51 12.13 -26.18 7.89
N ASN A 52 11.83 -25.89 9.15
CA ASN A 52 10.65 -26.32 9.85
C ASN A 52 9.63 -25.18 9.90
N ASN A 53 8.36 -25.54 9.75
CA ASN A 53 7.25 -24.59 9.85
C ASN A 53 6.61 -24.67 11.24
N TYR A 54 6.36 -23.52 11.85
CA TYR A 54 5.82 -23.38 13.19
C TYR A 54 4.58 -22.51 13.20
N PHE A 55 3.65 -22.84 14.10
CA PHE A 55 2.48 -22.01 14.39
C PHE A 55 2.80 -21.02 15.51
N MET A 56 2.28 -19.81 15.37
CA MET A 56 2.43 -18.73 16.33
C MET A 56 1.15 -18.55 17.15
N THR A 57 1.26 -18.51 18.48
CA THR A 57 0.13 -18.23 19.37
C THR A 57 0.57 -17.25 20.45
N ASN A 58 -0.22 -16.22 20.71
CA ASN A 58 0.04 -15.20 21.74
C ASN A 58 1.44 -14.57 21.69
N GLY A 59 2.03 -14.41 20.50
CA GLY A 59 3.35 -13.80 20.38
C GLY A 59 4.52 -14.79 20.35
N LYS A 60 4.26 -16.09 20.50
CA LYS A 60 5.29 -17.11 20.69
C LYS A 60 5.16 -18.26 19.70
N VAL A 61 6.30 -18.87 19.39
CA VAL A 61 6.41 -20.10 18.61
C VAL A 61 5.89 -21.25 19.46
N MET A 62 4.94 -22.01 18.91
CA MET A 62 4.35 -23.16 19.57
C MET A 62 4.80 -24.45 18.87
N GLY A 63 3.86 -25.32 18.48
CA GLY A 63 4.12 -26.54 17.74
C GLY A 63 4.40 -26.26 16.27
N GLY A 64 5.16 -27.15 15.65
CA GLY A 64 5.52 -27.06 14.24
C GLY A 64 5.80 -28.44 13.65
N THR A 65 5.79 -28.51 12.33
CA THR A 65 6.16 -29.72 11.60
C THR A 65 7.68 -29.78 11.54
N LYS A 66 8.26 -30.72 12.30
CA LYS A 66 9.70 -30.98 12.28
C LYS A 66 10.03 -31.93 11.14
N MET A 67 10.81 -31.47 10.19
CA MET A 67 11.47 -32.32 9.19
C MET A 67 12.94 -32.47 9.54
N PHE A 68 13.57 -33.52 9.02
CA PHE A 68 14.99 -33.72 9.21
C PHE A 68 15.76 -32.81 8.24
N CYS A 69 16.49 -31.85 8.78
CA CYS A 69 17.24 -30.84 8.03
C CYS A 69 18.72 -31.08 8.25
N GLN A 70 19.44 -31.55 7.23
CA GLN A 70 20.90 -31.64 7.27
C GLN A 70 21.51 -30.32 6.78
N ASP A 71 22.44 -29.77 7.57
CA ASP A 71 23.32 -28.64 7.23
C ASP A 71 22.67 -27.28 6.90
N GLN A 72 21.40 -27.04 7.29
CA GLN A 72 20.79 -25.72 7.13
C GLN A 72 21.05 -24.81 8.33
N LYS A 73 21.47 -23.57 8.03
CA LYS A 73 21.56 -22.47 8.99
C LYS A 73 20.15 -22.05 9.41
N VAL A 74 19.93 -21.91 10.71
CA VAL A 74 18.65 -21.50 11.29
C VAL A 74 18.38 -20.02 10.96
N GLU A 75 17.28 -19.77 10.25
CA GLU A 75 16.90 -18.46 9.73
C GLU A 75 15.41 -18.21 9.97
N TRP A 76 15.10 -17.52 11.07
CA TRP A 76 13.71 -17.27 11.47
C TRP A 76 13.06 -16.18 10.63
N THR A 77 11.97 -16.54 9.96
CA THR A 77 11.15 -15.63 9.16
C THR A 77 9.65 -15.91 9.35
N CYS A 78 8.83 -14.91 9.07
CA CYS A 78 7.37 -15.03 9.17
C CYS A 78 6.80 -15.45 7.80
N THR A 79 6.08 -16.57 7.75
CA THR A 79 5.47 -17.11 6.53
C THR A 79 4.02 -16.70 6.36
N LYS A 80 3.28 -16.50 7.48
CA LYS A 80 1.88 -16.05 7.47
C LYS A 80 1.64 -15.06 8.60
N LEU A 81 0.89 -13.99 8.35
CA LEU A 81 0.45 -13.01 9.35
C LEU A 81 -0.95 -13.34 9.86
N LYS A 82 -1.28 -12.99 11.10
CA LYS A 82 -2.61 -13.28 11.69
C LYS A 82 -3.71 -12.56 10.93
N GLU A 83 -4.83 -13.24 10.67
CA GLU A 83 -6.04 -12.59 10.18
C GLU A 83 -6.48 -11.46 11.13
N GLY A 84 -6.71 -10.26 10.59
CA GLY A 84 -6.97 -9.04 11.35
C GLY A 84 -5.71 -8.26 11.79
N SER A 85 -4.51 -8.84 11.64
CA SER A 85 -3.24 -8.10 11.74
C SER A 85 -2.74 -7.55 10.40
N VAL A 86 -3.52 -7.80 9.33
CA VAL A 86 -3.32 -7.23 8.00
C VAL A 86 -4.18 -5.97 7.88
N THR A 87 -3.53 -4.81 7.79
CA THR A 87 -4.08 -3.70 7.00
C THR A 87 -4.18 -4.21 5.56
N THR A 88 -5.38 -4.63 5.17
CA THR A 88 -5.86 -4.84 3.78
C THR A 88 -4.83 -5.39 2.80
N LEU A 89 -4.77 -6.72 2.66
CA LEU A 89 -4.39 -7.43 1.43
C LEU A 89 -4.76 -8.92 1.59
N GLY A 90 -5.42 -9.50 0.59
CA GLY A 90 -5.61 -10.94 0.46
C GLY A 90 -7.05 -11.41 0.27
N LEU A 91 -7.63 -11.16 -0.90
CA LEU A 91 -8.52 -12.16 -1.52
C LEU A 91 -7.65 -13.35 -1.98
N PRO A 92 -8.18 -14.58 -2.01
CA PRO A 92 -7.39 -15.80 -2.17
C PRO A 92 -6.63 -15.83 -3.51
N MET A 93 -5.33 -16.16 -3.41
CA MET A 93 -4.49 -16.53 -4.55
C MET A 93 -5.08 -17.75 -5.25
N THR A 94 -5.66 -17.54 -6.43
CA THR A 94 -5.67 -18.57 -7.47
C THR A 94 -4.33 -18.49 -8.19
N THR A 95 -3.65 -19.63 -8.26
CA THR A 95 -2.42 -19.84 -9.02
C THR A 95 -2.65 -19.52 -10.50
N GLY A 96 -2.39 -18.27 -10.87
CA GLY A 96 -2.22 -17.79 -12.22
C GLY A 96 -1.11 -16.77 -12.15
N ILE A 97 0.00 -17.03 -12.83
CA ILE A 97 0.99 -16.00 -13.13
C ILE A 97 0.28 -15.05 -14.10
N GLU A 98 -0.51 -14.12 -13.58
CA GLU A 98 -0.99 -12.98 -14.33
C GLU A 98 0.06 -11.89 -14.13
N ASN A 99 0.83 -11.62 -15.19
CA ASN A 99 1.68 -10.44 -15.29
C ASN A 99 0.87 -9.25 -14.77
N SER A 100 1.36 -8.55 -13.75
CA SER A 100 0.71 -7.47 -13.01
C SER A 100 0.52 -6.21 -13.85
N THR A 101 -0.12 -6.36 -15.00
CA THR A 101 -0.48 -5.33 -15.93
C THR A 101 -1.76 -4.66 -15.44
N ALA A 102 -1.80 -3.33 -15.54
CA ALA A 102 -2.99 -2.56 -15.22
C ALA A 102 -4.19 -3.10 -16.00
N SER A 103 -5.33 -3.31 -15.33
CA SER A 103 -6.51 -3.83 -16.02
C SER A 103 -6.97 -2.84 -17.09
N GLU A 104 -7.58 -3.35 -18.17
CA GLU A 104 -8.12 -2.49 -19.22
C GLU A 104 -9.15 -1.49 -18.66
N ASN A 105 -9.86 -1.89 -17.59
CA ASN A 105 -10.77 -1.02 -16.85
C ASN A 105 -10.03 0.14 -16.17
N ASP A 106 -8.89 -0.11 -15.51
CA ASP A 106 -8.09 0.93 -14.87
C ASP A 106 -7.56 1.94 -15.90
N ILE A 107 -7.10 1.45 -17.06
CA ILE A 107 -6.60 2.28 -18.16
C ILE A 107 -7.73 3.15 -18.73
N ASN A 108 -8.92 2.57 -18.93
CA ASN A 108 -10.07 3.29 -19.45
C ASN A 108 -10.58 4.35 -18.47
N LEU A 109 -10.61 4.03 -17.17
CA LEU A 109 -10.96 4.95 -16.12
C LEU A 109 -9.95 6.12 -16.06
N HIS A 110 -8.65 5.82 -16.11
CA HIS A 110 -7.59 6.83 -16.15
C HIS A 110 -7.77 7.81 -17.33
N LYS A 111 -7.94 7.28 -18.55
CA LYS A 111 -8.19 8.10 -19.75
C LYS A 111 -9.44 8.98 -19.60
N HIS A 112 -10.52 8.40 -19.06
CA HIS A 112 -11.77 9.13 -18.81
C HIS A 112 -11.56 10.29 -17.83
N LEU A 113 -10.86 10.05 -16.72
CA LEU A 113 -10.58 11.07 -15.70
C LEU A 113 -9.67 12.17 -16.25
N ARG A 114 -8.60 11.82 -16.98
CA ARG A 114 -7.72 12.78 -17.67
C ARG A 114 -8.46 13.65 -18.68
N LYS A 115 -9.46 13.11 -19.38
CA LYS A 115 -10.28 13.91 -20.32
C LYS A 115 -11.21 14.89 -19.60
N ASN A 116 -11.75 14.50 -18.44
CA ASN A 116 -12.84 15.23 -17.78
C ASN A 116 -12.38 16.21 -16.68
N ILE A 117 -11.18 16.03 -16.15
CA ILE A 117 -10.59 16.92 -15.14
C ILE A 117 -9.91 18.10 -15.85
N LYS A 118 -10.06 19.31 -15.30
CA LYS A 118 -9.37 20.50 -15.84
C LYS A 118 -7.84 20.34 -15.75
N SER A 119 -7.12 20.71 -16.80
CA SER A 119 -5.64 20.65 -16.89
C SER A 119 -4.92 21.24 -15.68
N SER A 120 -5.43 22.34 -15.10
CA SER A 120 -4.86 22.96 -13.90
C SER A 120 -4.85 22.04 -12.66
N TYR A 121 -5.75 21.07 -12.59
CA TYR A 121 -5.76 20.06 -11.52
C TYR A 121 -4.92 18.85 -11.88
N GLN A 122 -4.92 18.44 -13.17
CA GLN A 122 -4.03 17.39 -13.67
C GLN A 122 -2.56 17.74 -13.39
N ASN A 123 -2.11 18.94 -13.76
CA ASN A 123 -0.73 19.38 -13.50
C ASN A 123 -0.35 19.34 -12.02
N LYS A 124 -1.32 19.53 -11.10
CA LYS A 124 -1.07 19.43 -9.66
C LYS A 124 -1.00 17.99 -9.18
N VAL A 125 -1.80 17.10 -9.77
CA VAL A 125 -1.68 15.65 -9.56
C VAL A 125 -0.29 15.21 -10.04
N ASP A 126 0.11 15.58 -11.25
CA ASP A 126 1.43 15.25 -11.82
C ASP A 126 2.57 15.74 -10.93
N THR A 127 2.50 17.00 -10.48
CA THR A 127 3.50 17.56 -9.56
C THR A 127 3.58 16.79 -8.23
N LEU A 128 2.45 16.30 -7.72
CA LEU A 128 2.41 15.53 -6.48
C LEU A 128 2.95 14.12 -6.70
N VAL A 129 2.53 13.45 -7.77
CA VAL A 129 3.00 12.11 -8.17
C VAL A 129 4.52 12.12 -8.36
N ASN A 130 5.07 13.06 -9.13
CA ASN A 130 6.51 13.19 -9.32
C ASN A 130 7.29 13.38 -8.00
N LYS A 131 6.70 14.08 -7.02
CA LYS A 131 7.31 14.23 -5.68
C LYS A 131 7.26 12.94 -4.87
N ILE A 132 6.19 12.17 -5.01
CA ILE A 132 6.04 10.87 -4.36
C ILE A 132 7.06 9.90 -4.98
N GLU A 133 7.13 9.81 -6.30
CA GLU A 133 8.09 8.98 -7.04
C GLU A 133 9.54 9.33 -6.71
N ALA A 134 9.92 10.61 -6.77
CA ALA A 134 11.28 11.05 -6.46
C ALA A 134 11.72 10.72 -5.03
N ARG A 135 10.76 10.51 -4.13
CA ARG A 135 11.01 10.05 -2.76
C ARG A 135 11.02 8.54 -2.66
N ALA A 136 10.11 7.85 -3.34
CA ALA A 136 10.05 6.40 -3.41
C ALA A 136 11.32 5.81 -4.04
N GLY A 137 11.85 6.42 -5.11
CA GLY A 137 13.07 5.98 -5.79
C GLY A 137 14.36 6.11 -4.95
N LYS A 138 14.28 6.66 -3.73
CA LYS A 138 15.39 6.67 -2.75
C LYS A 138 15.25 5.58 -1.70
N MET A 139 14.22 4.74 -1.79
CA MET A 139 13.88 3.69 -0.83
C MET A 139 14.17 2.31 -1.44
N SER A 140 14.27 1.29 -0.60
CA SER A 140 14.28 -0.10 -1.06
C SER A 140 12.90 -0.52 -1.58
N PRO A 141 12.78 -1.56 -2.43
CA PRO A 141 11.51 -1.99 -3.02
C PRO A 141 10.39 -2.23 -1.98
N LEU A 142 10.70 -2.93 -0.89
CA LEU A 142 9.75 -3.18 0.22
C LEU A 142 9.29 -1.89 0.93
N LEU A 143 10.16 -0.88 1.02
CA LEU A 143 9.80 0.40 1.62
C LEU A 143 9.02 1.28 0.65
N GLN A 144 9.30 1.17 -0.65
CA GLN A 144 8.60 1.84 -1.72
C GLN A 144 7.13 1.37 -1.79
N GLU A 145 6.89 0.06 -1.76
CA GLU A 145 5.54 -0.52 -1.70
C GLU A 145 4.75 0.02 -0.50
N ARG A 146 5.30 -0.10 0.72
CA ARG A 146 4.65 0.44 1.94
C ARG A 146 4.44 1.94 1.91
N TYR A 147 5.33 2.67 1.24
CA TYR A 147 5.21 4.11 1.10
C TYR A 147 4.04 4.46 0.19
N TYR A 148 3.90 3.78 -0.95
CA TYR A 148 2.76 3.95 -1.85
C TYR A 148 1.44 3.49 -1.20
N ASP A 149 1.41 2.37 -0.49
CA ASP A 149 0.22 1.91 0.26
C ASP A 149 -0.27 2.96 1.26
N LYS A 150 0.65 3.62 1.98
CA LYS A 150 0.29 4.71 2.89
C LYS A 150 -0.36 5.88 2.16
N TRP A 151 0.13 6.21 0.97
CA TRP A 151 -0.47 7.24 0.14
C TRP A 151 -1.86 6.84 -0.36
N ILE A 152 -2.01 5.62 -0.87
CA ILE A 152 -3.29 5.07 -1.33
C ILE A 152 -4.31 5.08 -0.18
N ASN A 153 -3.96 4.51 0.98
CA ASN A 153 -4.82 4.48 2.16
C ASN A 153 -5.24 5.89 2.63
N LYS A 154 -4.33 6.86 2.51
CA LYS A 154 -4.65 8.25 2.85
C LYS A 154 -5.64 8.87 1.87
N ILE A 155 -5.49 8.59 0.58
CA ILE A 155 -6.42 9.04 -0.45
C ILE A 155 -7.78 8.37 -0.25
N ASP A 156 -7.83 7.08 0.03
CA ASP A 156 -9.06 6.34 0.32
C ASP A 156 -9.78 6.88 1.56
N SER A 157 -9.03 7.26 2.60
CA SER A 157 -9.61 7.94 3.77
C SER A 157 -10.22 9.30 3.40
N LEU A 158 -9.59 10.06 2.50
CA LEU A 158 -10.13 11.33 2.01
C LEU A 158 -11.37 11.15 1.14
N ILE A 159 -11.37 10.15 0.25
CA ILE A 159 -12.52 9.78 -0.56
C ILE A 159 -13.67 9.35 0.35
N SER A 160 -13.42 8.46 1.30
CA SER A 160 -14.43 8.00 2.27
C SER A 160 -15.04 9.16 3.05
N LYS A 161 -14.20 10.07 3.59
CA LYS A 161 -14.66 11.28 4.29
C LYS A 161 -15.43 12.25 3.40
N LEU A 162 -15.13 12.28 2.10
CA LEU A 162 -15.88 13.07 1.14
C LEU A 162 -17.25 12.45 0.90
N LEU A 163 -17.30 11.15 0.63
CA LEU A 163 -18.53 10.40 0.32
C LEU A 163 -19.46 10.33 1.54
N MET A 164 -18.95 10.15 2.75
CA MET A 164 -19.75 10.15 3.98
C MET A 164 -20.54 11.45 4.23
N LYS A 165 -20.21 12.55 3.56
CA LYS A 165 -20.96 13.82 3.66
C LYS A 165 -22.22 13.82 2.80
N TYR A 166 -22.37 12.85 1.92
CA TYR A 166 -23.45 12.75 0.96
C TYR A 166 -24.14 11.39 1.10
N PRO A 167 -25.48 11.33 1.09
CA PRO A 167 -26.20 10.06 1.04
C PRO A 167 -25.82 9.27 -0.22
N ALA A 168 -25.78 7.94 -0.12
CA ALA A 168 -25.39 7.07 -1.23
C ALA A 168 -26.30 7.21 -2.46
N ASP A 169 -27.58 7.54 -2.25
CA ASP A 169 -28.60 7.61 -3.29
C ASP A 169 -28.65 8.96 -4.02
N ILE A 170 -27.74 9.89 -3.71
CA ILE A 170 -27.73 11.24 -4.27
C ILE A 170 -26.48 11.44 -5.12
N THR A 171 -26.68 11.95 -6.34
CA THR A 171 -25.56 12.36 -7.19
C THR A 171 -24.71 13.44 -6.50
N LEU A 172 -23.40 13.21 -6.47
CA LEU A 172 -22.47 14.17 -5.87
C LEU A 172 -22.64 15.56 -6.51
N PRO A 173 -22.75 16.64 -5.69
CA PRO A 173 -22.74 17.99 -6.22
C PRO A 173 -21.50 18.21 -7.09
N LYS A 174 -21.64 18.96 -8.19
CA LYS A 174 -20.56 19.17 -9.18
C LYS A 174 -19.19 19.46 -8.56
N LYS A 175 -19.14 20.24 -7.48
CA LYS A 175 -17.91 20.56 -6.73
C LYS A 175 -17.32 19.35 -6.01
N ALA A 176 -18.14 18.55 -5.34
CA ALA A 176 -17.71 17.32 -4.66
C ALA A 176 -17.26 16.28 -5.69
N ASN A 177 -17.99 16.14 -6.79
CA ASN A 177 -17.62 15.24 -7.88
C ASN A 177 -16.24 15.60 -8.48
N THR A 178 -15.93 16.90 -8.67
CA THR A 178 -14.58 17.30 -9.11
C THR A 178 -13.49 16.92 -8.11
N VAL A 179 -13.75 17.05 -6.79
CA VAL A 179 -12.78 16.64 -5.76
C VAL A 179 -12.58 15.13 -5.79
N TYR A 180 -13.67 14.37 -5.88
CA TYR A 180 -13.67 12.92 -6.00
C TYR A 180 -12.83 12.46 -7.19
N GLN A 181 -13.13 12.96 -8.40
CA GLN A 181 -12.41 12.62 -9.62
C GLN A 181 -10.90 12.95 -9.54
N VAL A 182 -10.53 14.07 -8.90
CA VAL A 182 -9.11 14.43 -8.71
C VAL A 182 -8.42 13.48 -7.73
N LEU A 183 -9.07 13.08 -6.65
CA LEU A 183 -8.53 12.11 -5.69
C LEU A 183 -8.40 10.71 -6.32
N GLU A 184 -9.39 10.32 -7.11
CA GLU A 184 -9.40 9.03 -7.82
C GLU A 184 -8.31 8.98 -8.90
N LEU A 185 -8.13 10.07 -9.67
CA LEU A 185 -7.00 10.19 -10.59
C LEU A 185 -5.66 10.06 -9.85
N LEU A 186 -5.49 10.77 -8.73
CA LEU A 186 -4.26 10.69 -7.94
C LEU A 186 -4.00 9.27 -7.42
N LYS A 187 -5.04 8.55 -6.98
CA LYS A 187 -4.93 7.14 -6.55
C LYS A 187 -4.45 6.27 -7.70
N LEU A 188 -5.08 6.38 -8.87
CA LEU A 188 -4.74 5.57 -10.05
C LEU A 188 -3.31 5.83 -10.52
N GLU A 189 -2.85 7.07 -10.58
CA GLU A 189 -1.46 7.37 -10.97
C GLU A 189 -0.45 6.69 -10.02
N ILE A 190 -0.71 6.74 -8.71
CA ILE A 190 0.15 6.10 -7.71
C ILE A 190 0.12 4.57 -7.84
N ASP A 191 -1.05 3.98 -8.03
CA ASP A 191 -1.25 2.53 -8.17
C ASP A 191 -0.64 1.98 -9.46
N LEU A 192 -0.79 2.69 -10.58
CA LEU A 192 -0.16 2.35 -11.86
C LEU A 192 1.37 2.36 -11.77
N ASN A 193 1.93 3.34 -11.06
CA ASN A 193 3.38 3.39 -10.81
C ASN A 193 3.87 2.26 -9.91
N LEU A 194 3.03 1.74 -9.02
CA LEU A 194 3.38 0.57 -8.21
C LEU A 194 3.48 -0.67 -9.10
N LYS A 195 2.47 -0.89 -9.95
CA LYS A 195 2.39 -2.05 -10.86
C LYS A 195 3.52 -2.08 -11.90
N LEU A 196 3.91 -0.93 -12.45
CA LEU A 196 4.99 -0.83 -13.45
C LEU A 196 6.41 -1.01 -12.88
N ASN A 197 6.61 -0.81 -11.57
CA ASN A 197 7.93 -0.97 -10.94
C ASN A 197 8.20 -2.41 -10.47
N VAL A 198 7.18 -3.28 -10.44
CA VAL A 198 7.32 -4.71 -10.11
C VAL A 198 7.90 -5.50 -11.29
N ASP A 199 7.85 -4.94 -12.50
CA ASP A 199 8.30 -5.60 -13.75
C ASP A 199 9.81 -5.47 -14.05
N LEU A 200 10.64 -5.01 -13.09
CA LEU A 200 12.07 -4.73 -13.30
C LEU A 200 13.05 -5.58 -12.46
N GLU A 201 12.59 -6.62 -11.77
CA GLU A 201 13.44 -7.67 -11.15
C GLU A 201 13.14 -9.04 -11.73
#